data_AF-A0A811Z6U3-F1
#
_entry.id   AF-A0A811Z6U3-F1
#
_cell.length_a   1.000
_cell.length_b   1.000
_cell.length_c   1.000
_cell.angle_alpha   90.00
_cell.angle_beta   90.00
_cell.angle_gamma   90.00
#
_symmetry.space_group_name_H-M   'P 1'
#
loop_
_entity.id
_entity.type
_entity.pdbx_description
1 polymer ?
#
loop_
_entity_poly.entity_id
_entity_poly.type
_entity_poly.pdbx_seq_one_letter_code
_entity_poly.pdbx_strand_id
1 'polypeptide(L)' 'MLVQHQEWDGKESTITRKLEDGKLVVECVMNNVTCTRIYEKVE' A
#
# COMPACT_ATOMS: atom_id res chain seq x y z
N MET A 1 4.93 -9.43 -4.16
CA MET A 1 4.08 -8.65 -3.24
C MET A 1 4.96 -8.19 -2.09
N LEU A 2 4.94 -6.90 -1.77
CA LEU A 2 5.68 -6.33 -0.65
C LEU A 2 4.67 -5.81 0.38
N VAL A 3 4.89 -6.15 1.65
CA VAL A 3 4.06 -5.68 2.77
C VAL A 3 4.96 -4.86 3.69
N GLN A 4 4.52 -3.67 4.03
CA GLN A 4 5.18 -2.79 4.98
C GLN A 4 4.22 -2.49 6.12
N HIS A 5 4.59 -2.92 7.32
CA HIS A 5 3.89 -2.60 8.56
C HIS A 5 4.54 -1.38 9.22
N GLN A 6 3.73 -0.48 9.76
CA GLN A 6 4.17 0.71 10.44
C GLN A 6 3.48 0.79 11.80
N GLU A 7 4.25 1.03 12.86
CA GLU A 7 3.74 1.20 14.23
C GLU A 7 4.34 2.46 14.85
N TRP A 8 3.49 3.31 15.43
CA TRP A 8 3.92 4.52 16.14
C TRP A 8 2.82 5.00 17.10
N ASP A 9 3.19 5.49 18.29
CA ASP A 9 2.26 6.10 19.27
C ASP A 9 0.97 5.30 19.52
N GLY A 10 1.06 3.95 19.56
CA GLY A 10 -0.10 3.06 19.73
C GLY A 10 -1.02 2.95 18.52
N LYS A 11 -0.61 3.48 17.36
CA LYS A 11 -1.28 3.37 16.06
C LYS A 11 -0.51 2.41 15.16
N GLU A 12 -1.23 1.82 14.22
CA GLU A 12 -0.67 0.98 13.18
C GLU A 12 -1.23 1.33 11.80
N SER A 13 -0.46 1.03 10.75
CA SER A 13 -0.90 1.10 9.36
C SER A 13 -0.16 0.05 8.54
N THR A 14 -0.86 -0.55 7.58
CA THR A 14 -0.29 -1.50 6.62
C THR A 14 -0.26 -0.90 5.23
N ILE A 15 0.87 -1.01 4.53
CA ILE A 15 1.01 -0.65 3.13
C ILE A 15 1.40 -1.90 2.33
N THR A 16 0.51 -2.32 1.44
CA THR A 16 0.70 -3.46 0.54
C THR A 16 0.99 -2.95 -0.86
N ARG A 17 1.99 -3.55 -1.53
CA ARG A 17 2.36 -3.26 -2.91
C ARG A 17 2.37 -4.54 -3.73
N LYS A 18 1.63 -4.55 -4.82
CA LYS A 18 1.54 -5.67 -5.76
C LYS A 18 1.64 -5.16 -7.20
N LEU A 19 2.20 -6.00 -8.08
CA LEU A 19 2.13 -5.76 -9.51
C LEU A 19 0.88 -6.47 -10.03
N GLU A 20 -0.02 -5.72 -10.66
CA GLU A 20 -1.22 -6.21 -11.33
C GLU A 20 -1.27 -5.57 -12.71
N ASP A 21 -1.38 -6.39 -13.76
CA ASP A 21 -1.43 -5.94 -15.15
C ASP A 21 -0.30 -4.98 -15.55
N GLY A 22 0.92 -5.20 -15.02
CA GLY A 22 2.09 -4.36 -15.27
C GLY A 22 2.09 -3.02 -14.53
N LYS A 23 1.05 -2.71 -13.76
CA LYS A 23 0.95 -1.53 -12.89
C LYS A 23 1.30 -1.88 -11.46
N LEU A 24 1.86 -0.93 -10.73
CA LEU A 24 2.07 -1.07 -9.29
C LEU A 24 0.81 -0.57 -8.56
N VAL A 25 0.07 -1.51 -7.99
CA VAL A 25 -1.08 -1.23 -7.13
C VAL A 25 -0.60 -1.17 -5.68
N VAL A 26 -0.88 -0.05 -5.04
CA VAL A 26 -0.52 0.23 -3.64
C VAL A 26 -1.81 0.41 -2.84
N GLU A 27 -1.95 -0.38 -1.79
CA GLU A 27 -3.07 -0.31 -0.86
C GLU A 27 -2.54 0.07 0.52
N CYS A 28 -3.10 1.12 1.12
CA CYS A 28 -2.81 1.54 2.48
C CYS A 28 -4.06 1.35 3.34
N VAL A 29 -3.91 0.74 4.52
CA VAL A 29 -4.98 0.51 5.48
C VAL A 29 -4.56 1.03 6.84
N MET A 30 -5.36 1.93 7.41
CA MET A 30 -5.21 2.43 8.77
C MET A 30 -6.57 2.38 9.47
N ASN A 31 -6.69 1.54 10.51
CA ASN A 31 -7.98 1.17 11.10
C ASN A 31 -8.97 0.68 10.01
N ASN A 32 -10.09 1.39 9.82
CA ASN A 32 -11.11 1.07 8.83
C ASN A 32 -11.03 1.93 7.55
N VAL A 33 -10.00 2.78 7.42
CA VAL A 33 -9.82 3.66 6.25
C VAL A 33 -8.87 3.01 5.28
N THR A 34 -9.30 2.92 4.02
CA THR A 34 -8.53 2.33 2.92
C THR A 34 -8.19 3.39 1.87
N CYS A 35 -6.99 3.29 1.29
CA CYS A 35 -6.55 4.11 0.17
C CYS A 35 -5.92 3.21 -0.89
N THR A 36 -6.28 3.41 -2.15
CA THR A 36 -5.72 2.70 -3.30
C THR A 36 -5.06 3.69 -4.24
N ARG A 37 -3.83 3.38 -4.66
CA ARG A 37 -3.06 4.15 -5.66
C ARG A 37 -2.52 3.22 -6.72
N ILE A 38 -2.60 3.65 -7.98
CA ILE A 38 -2.13 2.88 -9.14
C ILE A 38 -1.01 3.69 -9.80
N TYR A 39 0.14 3.07 -10.01
CA TYR A 39 1.28 3.67 -10.68
C TYR A 39 1.64 2.88 -11.93
N GLU A 40 2.00 3.61 -12.98
CA GLU A 40 2.58 3.05 -14.19
C GLU A 40 4.10 3.26 -14.15
N LYS A 41 4.84 2.28 -14.65
CA LYS A 41 6.29 2.41 -14.78
C LYS A 41 6.56 3.42 -15.90
N VAL A 42 7.30 4.48 -15.59
CA VAL A 42 7.82 5.43 -16.57
C VAL A 42 9.16 4.89 -17.09
N GLU A 43 9.38 4.97 -18.40
CA GLU A 43 10.67 4.65 -19.05
C GLU A 43 11.68 5.78 -18.93
#